data_AF-A0A933H8J1-F1
#
_entry.id   AF-A0A933H8J1-F1
#
_cell.length_a   1.000
_cell.length_b   1.000
_cell.length_c   1.000
_cell.angle_alpha   90.00
_cell.angle_beta   90.00
_cell.angle_gamma   90.00
#
_symmetry.space_group_name_H-M   'P 1'
#
loop_
_entity.id
_entity.type
_entity.pdbx_description
1 polymer ?
#
loop_
_entity_poly.entity_id
_entity_poly.type
_entity_poly.pdbx_seq_one_letter_code
_entity_poly.pdbx_strand_id
1 'polypeptide(L)' 'MYEIFVRSFYDSNGDGIGDLKGITLKLDYIQSLGARALWLTPIFASPSYHGYDISDYYKINPEFG' A
#
# COMPACT_ATOMS: atom_id res chain seq x y z
N MET A 1 -3.25 -3.30 15.55
CA MET A 1 -2.90 -3.68 14.16
C MET A 1 -3.75 -2.81 13.25
N TYR A 2 -3.19 -2.30 12.15
CA TYR A 2 -3.91 -1.41 11.22
C TYR A 2 -3.78 -1.98 9.80
N GLU A 3 -4.92 -2.21 9.15
CA GLU A 3 -4.98 -2.74 7.79
C GLU A 3 -5.06 -1.58 6.79
N ILE A 4 -4.26 -1.65 5.72
CA ILE A 4 -4.13 -0.61 4.72
C ILE A 4 -4.37 -1.20 3.33
N PHE A 5 -5.37 -0.67 2.64
CA PHE A 5 -5.50 -0.81 1.20
C PHE A 5 -4.63 0.26 0.51
N VAL A 6 -3.46 -0.15 0.01
CA VAL A 6 -2.39 0.77 -0.46
C VAL A 6 -2.92 1.79 -1.45
N ARG A 7 -3.66 1.33 -2.47
CA ARG A 7 -4.24 2.13 -3.55
C ARG A 7 -5.09 3.33 -3.07
N SER A 8 -5.72 3.23 -1.91
CA SER A 8 -6.65 4.26 -1.42
C SER A 8 -6.15 5.02 -0.20
N PHE A 9 -4.93 4.74 0.28
CA PHE A 9 -4.47 5.31 1.55
C PHE A 9 -3.84 6.70 1.40
N TYR A 10 -2.73 6.82 0.67
CA TYR A 10 -2.07 8.09 0.45
C TYR A 10 -1.22 8.07 -0.82
N ASP A 11 -1.48 9.02 -1.71
CA ASP A 11 -0.74 9.25 -2.94
C ASP A 11 0.43 10.21 -2.66
N SER A 12 1.66 9.77 -2.96
CA SER A 12 2.87 10.57 -2.73
C SER A 12 3.36 11.31 -3.98
N ASN A 13 2.87 10.95 -5.17
CA ASN A 13 3.41 11.42 -6.45
C ASN A 13 2.39 12.23 -7.28
N GLY A 14 1.12 12.27 -6.87
CA GLY A 14 0.03 13.02 -7.49
C GLY A 14 -0.67 12.31 -8.66
N ASP A 15 -0.47 11.00 -8.85
CA ASP A 15 -1.09 10.23 -9.94
C ASP A 15 -2.52 9.73 -9.62
N GLY A 16 -3.01 9.98 -8.40
CA GLY A 16 -4.33 9.59 -7.91
C GLY A 16 -4.39 8.18 -7.32
N ILE A 17 -3.27 7.48 -7.21
CA ILE A 17 -3.15 6.13 -6.66
C ILE A 17 -2.24 6.17 -5.42
N GLY A 18 -2.70 5.58 -4.33
CA GLY A 18 -1.87 5.45 -3.13
C GLY A 18 -0.71 4.46 -3.33
N ASP A 19 0.43 4.79 -2.74
CA ASP A 19 1.70 4.10 -2.98
C ASP A 19 2.50 3.83 -1.68
N LEU A 20 3.56 3.01 -1.77
CA LEU A 20 4.36 2.61 -0.60
C LEU A 20 5.12 3.78 0.04
N LYS A 21 5.53 4.79 -0.75
CA LYS A 21 6.14 6.01 -0.21
C LYS A 21 5.11 6.83 0.55
N GLY A 22 3.86 6.84 0.09
CA GLY A 22 2.74 7.48 0.78
C GLY A 22 2.48 6.87 2.15
N ILE A 23 2.58 5.54 2.29
CA ILE A 23 2.54 4.88 3.60
C ILE A 23 3.68 5.37 4.49
N THR A 24 4.89 5.46 3.94
CA THR A 24 6.07 5.95 4.67
C THR A 24 5.87 7.38 5.19
N LEU A 25 5.28 8.26 4.39
CA LEU A 25 4.96 9.65 4.77
C LEU A 25 3.89 9.76 5.87
N LYS A 26 3.15 8.69 6.15
CA LYS A 26 2.07 8.64 7.15
C LYS A 26 2.38 7.74 8.34
N LEU A 27 3.63 7.29 8.50
CA LEU A 27 4.02 6.48 9.65
C LEU A 27 3.76 7.19 10.98
N ASP A 28 3.98 8.50 11.08
CA ASP A 28 3.69 9.29 12.29
C ASP A 28 2.18 9.28 12.62
N TYR A 29 1.32 9.38 11.60
CA TYR A 29 -0.13 9.27 11.77
C TYR A 29 -0.52 7.88 12.28
N ILE A 30 -0.02 6.83 11.63
CA ILE A 30 -0.25 5.43 12.02
C ILE A 30 0.22 5.17 13.46
N GLN A 31 1.38 5.71 13.82
CA GLN A 31 1.94 5.60 15.17
C GLN A 31 1.06 6.33 16.19
N SER A 32 0.56 7.52 15.86
CA SER A 32 -0.34 8.29 16.74
C SER A 32 -1.66 7.58 17.03
N LEU A 33 -2.13 6.71 16.12
CA LEU A 33 -3.27 5.82 16.35
C LEU A 33 -2.96 4.64 17.29
N GLY A 34 -1.70 4.46 17.69
CA GLY A 34 -1.24 3.37 18.55
C GLY A 34 -1.05 2.04 17.83
N ALA A 35 -1.05 2.01 16.49
CA ALA A 35 -0.82 0.79 15.73
C ALA A 35 0.64 0.35 15.83
N ARG A 36 0.86 -0.94 16.15
CA ARG A 36 2.20 -1.55 16.27
C ARG A 36 2.59 -2.48 15.12
N ALA A 37 1.65 -2.72 14.21
CA ALA A 37 1.81 -3.60 13.07
C ALA A 37 0.88 -3.14 11.95
N LEU A 38 1.38 -3.22 10.72
CA LEU A 38 0.65 -2.94 9.50
C LEU A 38 0.34 -4.23 8.78
N TRP A 39 -0.91 -4.37 8.34
CA TRP A 39 -1.31 -5.38 7.37
C TRP A 39 -1.62 -4.67 6.05
N LEU A 40 -0.83 -4.97 5.02
CA LEU A 40 -1.07 -4.44 3.69
C LEU A 40 -1.92 -5.43 2.89
N THR A 41 -2.89 -4.92 2.14
CA THR A 41 -3.47 -5.67 1.01
C THR A 41 -2.37 -6.10 0.05
N PRO A 42 -2.57 -7.12 -0.80
CA PRO A 42 -1.51 -7.63 -1.67
C PRO A 42 -0.82 -6.52 -2.48
N ILE A 43 0.51 -6.46 -2.33
CA ILE A 43 1.37 -5.44 -2.96
C ILE A 43 2.12 -5.96 -4.19
N PHE A 44 1.97 -7.24 -4.50
CA PHE A 44 2.66 -7.90 -5.60
C PHE A 44 2.01 -7.59 -6.94
N ALA A 45 2.73 -7.84 -8.04
CA ALA A 45 2.21 -7.67 -9.39
C ALA A 45 0.94 -8.50 -9.58
N SER A 46 -0.11 -7.84 -10.07
CA SER A 46 -1.45 -8.40 -10.25
C SER A 46 -2.17 -7.60 -11.34
N PRO A 47 -3.01 -8.23 -12.18
CA PRO A 47 -3.82 -7.52 -13.16
C PRO A 47 -5.08 -6.88 -12.55
N SER A 48 -5.53 -7.33 -11.38
CA SER A 48 -6.67 -6.70 -10.67
C SER A 48 -6.23 -5.58 -9.72
N TYR A 49 -7.18 -4.69 -9.41
CA TYR A 49 -6.99 -3.61 -8.46
C TYR A 49 -6.90 -4.05 -6.99
N HIS A 50 -7.42 -5.24 -6.65
CA HIS A 50 -7.41 -5.76 -5.28
C HIS A 50 -6.19 -6.65 -4.98
N GLY A 51 -5.47 -7.11 -6.01
CA GLY A 51 -4.14 -7.72 -5.88
C GLY A 51 -4.11 -9.19 -5.48
N TYR A 52 -5.27 -9.84 -5.31
CA TYR A 52 -5.36 -11.23 -4.82
C TYR A 52 -5.09 -12.30 -5.89
N ASP A 53 -5.06 -11.91 -7.17
CA ASP A 53 -4.72 -12.71 -8.35
C ASP A 53 -3.29 -12.40 -8.82
N ILE A 54 -2.32 -12.78 -7.98
CA ILE A 54 -0.90 -12.46 -8.15
C ILE A 54 -0.33 -13.12 -9.41
N SER A 55 0.34 -12.31 -10.24
CA SER A 55 1.04 -12.76 -11.45
C SER A 55 2.53 -13.01 -11.22
N ASP A 56 3.16 -12.29 -10.28
CA ASP A 56 4.56 -12.45 -9.93
C ASP A 56 4.81 -12.05 -8.47
N TYR A 57 5.09 -13.03 -7.60
CA TYR A 57 5.39 -12.82 -6.18
C TYR A 57 6.74 -12.12 -5.92
N TYR A 58 7.60 -12.00 -6.93
CA TYR A 58 8.91 -11.34 -6.82
C TYR A 58 8.89 -9.89 -7.30
N LYS A 59 7.74 -9.40 -7.78
CA LYS A 59 7.58 -8.01 -8.24
C LYS A 59 6.50 -7.30 -7.44
N ILE A 60 6.76 -6.05 -7.11
CA ILE A 60 5.76 -5.12 -6.59
C ILE A 60 4.86 -4.68 -7.75
N ASN A 61 3.58 -4.42 -7.45
CA ASN A 61 2.67 -3.81 -8.40
C ASN A 61 3.25 -2.44 -8.84
N PRO A 62 3.50 -2.22 -10.15
CA PRO A 62 4.08 -0.96 -10.63
C PRO A 62 3.29 0.30 -10.23
N GLU A 63 1.98 0.19 -9.95
CA GLU A 63 1.15 1.29 -9.45
C GLU A 63 1.55 1.76 -8.04
N PHE A 64 2.26 0.94 -7.24
CA PHE A 64 2.56 1.26 -5.83
C PHE A 64 3.99 1.73 -5.58
N GLY A 65 4.80 1.87 -6.64
CA GLY A 65 6.15 2.43 -6.59
C GLY A 65 7.27 1.45 -6.24
#